data_AF-A0A970XNJ4-F1
#
_entry.id   AF-A0A970XNJ4-F1
#
_cell.length_a   1.000
_cell.length_b   1.000
_cell.length_c   1.000
_cell.angle_alpha   90.00
_cell.angle_beta   90.00
_cell.angle_gamma   90.00
#
_symmetry.space_group_name_H-M   'P 1'
#
loop_
_entity.id
_entity.type
_entity.pdbx_description
1 polymer ?
#
loop_
_entity_poly.entity_id
_entity_poly.type
_entity_poly.pdbx_seq_one_letter_code
_entity_poly.pdbx_strand_id
1 'polypeptide(L)' 'FNDCVYEASKAGITAIVQPGGSIRDEDSIKACNELGIAMSFSGTRHFKH' A
#
# COMPACT_ATOMS: atom_id res chain seq x y z
N PHE A 1 -2.07 -1.82 6.87
CA PHE A 1 -0.80 -2.08 7.59
C PHE A 1 0.30 -1.24 6.95
N ASN A 2 0.98 -0.42 7.76
CA ASN A 2 1.94 0.59 7.32
C ASN A 2 3.38 0.08 7.17
N ASP A 3 3.72 -1.04 7.80
CA ASP A 3 5.00 -1.74 7.69
C ASP A 3 5.44 -1.99 6.24
N CYS A 4 4.54 -2.56 5.42
CA CYS A 4 4.81 -2.79 3.99
C CYS A 4 5.16 -1.50 3.24
N VAL A 5 4.52 -0.38 3.62
CA VAL A 5 4.74 0.92 2.98
C VAL A 5 6.09 1.51 3.38
N TYR A 6 6.49 1.39 4.66
CA TYR A 6 7.80 1.85 5.13
C TYR A 6 8.94 1.05 4.49
N GLU A 7 8.80 -0.26 4.35
CA GLU A 7 9.81 -1.08 3.68
C GLU A 7 9.89 -0.77 2.18
N ALA A 8 8.75 -0.58 1.50
CA ALA A 8 8.72 -0.13 0.11
C ALA A 8 9.41 1.23 -0.07
N SER A 9 9.20 2.17 0.86
CA SER A 9 9.88 3.47 0.84
C SER A 9 11.40 3.36 0.97
N LYS A 10 11.90 2.51 1.88
CA LYS A 10 13.35 2.24 2.02
C LYS A 10 13.96 1.67 0.74
N ALA A 11 13.19 0.88 0.00
CA ALA A 11 13.58 0.35 -1.31
C ALA A 11 13.49 1.37 -2.46
N GLY A 12 13.02 2.60 -2.21
CA GLY A 12 12.86 3.65 -3.22
C GLY A 12 11.64 3.48 -4.12
N ILE A 13 10.63 2.72 -3.67
CA ILE A 13 9.38 2.57 -4.42
C ILE A 13 8.58 3.87 -4.39
N THR A 14 8.07 4.27 -5.56
CA THR A 14 7.29 5.50 -5.76
C THR A 14 5.79 5.25 -5.86
N ALA A 15 5.36 4.02 -6.13
CA ALA A 15 3.95 3.67 -6.25
C ALA A 15 3.64 2.23 -5.80
N ILE A 16 2.45 2.04 -5.19
CA ILE A 16 1.94 0.75 -4.70
C ILE A 16 0.52 0.53 -5.23
N VAL A 17 0.24 -0.68 -5.74
CA VAL A 17 -1.12 -1.11 -6.11
C VAL A 17 -1.53 -2.28 -5.23
N GLN A 18 -2.70 -2.18 -4.60
CA GLN A 18 -3.23 -3.25 -3.76
C GLN A 18 -4.74 -3.43 -3.95
N PRO A 19 -5.32 -4.61 -3.67
CA PRO A 19 -6.77 -4.82 -3.79
C PRO A 19 -7.59 -3.96 -2.83
N GLY A 20 -7.06 -3.65 -1.65
CA GLY A 20 -7.83 -3.05 -0.55
C GLY A 20 -8.82 -4.04 0.09
N GLY A 21 -9.72 -3.50 0.91
CA GLY A 21 -10.71 -4.26 1.66
C GLY A 21 -10.27 -4.66 3.06
N SER A 22 -9.16 -4.10 3.57
CA SER A 22 -8.73 -4.27 4.94
C SER A 22 -9.37 -3.19 5.82
N ILE A 23 -9.77 -3.58 7.05
CA ILE A 23 -10.15 -2.62 8.10
C ILE A 23 -8.99 -1.64 8.39
N ARG A 24 -7.75 -2.04 8.10
CA ARG A 24 -6.52 -1.26 8.33
C ARG A 24 -5.93 -0.65 7.05
N ASP A 25 -6.73 -0.46 6.01
CA ASP A 25 -6.26 0.22 4.79
C ASP A 25 -5.91 1.69 5.06
N GLU A 26 -6.61 2.34 6.00
CA GLU A 26 -6.35 3.73 6.37
C GLU A 26 -4.92 3.96 6.89
N ASP A 27 -4.37 3.01 7.65
CA ASP A 27 -2.98 3.07 8.11
C ASP A 27 -1.98 3.05 6.95
N SER A 28 -2.25 2.25 5.92
CA SER A 28 -1.41 2.15 4.73
C SER A 28 -1.48 3.43 3.89
N ILE A 29 -2.68 4.00 3.75
CA ILE A 29 -2.91 5.26 3.02
C ILE A 29 -2.16 6.41 3.72
N LYS A 30 -2.27 6.51 5.05
CA LYS A 30 -1.56 7.53 5.83
C LYS A 30 -0.05 7.45 5.63
N ALA A 31 0.52 6.24 5.75
CA ALA A 31 1.95 6.03 5.53
C ALA A 31 2.38 6.39 4.09
N CYS A 32 1.56 6.06 3.08
CA CYS A 32 1.84 6.45 1.70
C CYS A 32 1.83 7.98 1.51
N ASN A 33 0.85 8.66 2.09
CA ASN A 33 0.76 10.12 2.02
C ASN A 33 1.95 10.81 2.71
N GLU A 34 2.37 10.33 3.87
CA GLU A 34 3.53 10.84 4.61
C GLU A 34 4.84 10.69 3.81
N LEU A 35 4.98 9.58 3.10
CA LEU A 35 6.19 9.24 2.34
C LEU A 35 6.14 9.69 0.87
N GLY A 36 5.04 10.32 0.44
CA GLY A 36 4.84 10.75 -0.95
C GLY A 36 4.74 9.61 -1.96
N ILE A 37 4.28 8.43 -1.53
CA ILE A 37 4.10 7.24 -2.38
C ILE A 37 2.69 7.22 -2.94
N ALA A 38 2.55 7.07 -4.25
CA ALA A 38 1.25 6.93 -4.88
C ALA A 38 0.64 5.55 -4.55
N MET A 39 -0.56 5.51 -3.97
CA MET A 39 -1.26 4.26 -3.69
C MET A 39 -2.55 4.17 -4.53
N SER A 40 -2.79 3.03 -5.17
CA SER A 40 -4.02 2.76 -5.92
C SER A 40 -4.67 1.45 -5.48
N PHE A 41 -6.01 1.46 -5.45
CA PHE A 41 -6.81 0.30 -5.12
C PHE A 41 -7.34 -0.37 -6.39
N SER A 42 -7.00 -1.64 -6.62
CA SER A 42 -7.51 -2.40 -7.77
C SER A 42 -8.92 -2.97 -7.55
N GLY A 43 -9.35 -3.08 -6.29
CA GLY A 43 -10.61 -3.74 -5.91
C GLY A 43 -10.68 -5.25 -6.22
N THR A 44 -9.63 -5.80 -6.86
CA THR A 44 -9.60 -7.19 -7.34
C THR A 44 -8.38 -7.90 -6.78
N ARG A 45 -8.63 -9.04 -6.15
CA ARG A 45 -7.62 -9.85 -5.49
C ARG A 45 -7.29 -11.06 -6.36
N HIS A 46 -6.03 -11.17 -6.76
CA HIS A 46 -5.53 -12.28 -7.58
C HIS A 46 -4.72 -13.24 -6.71
N PHE A 47 -5.39 -14.16 -6.02
CA PHE A 47 -4.70 -15.23 -5.32
C PHE A 47 -4.40 -16.40 -6.26
N LYS A 48 -3.21 -16.95 -6.12
CA LYS A 48 -2.77 -18.20 -6.74
C LYS A 48 -1.99 -18.98 -5.67
N HIS A 49 -2.41 -20.22 -5.42
CA HIS A 49 -1.74 -21.12 -4.47
C HIS A 49 -0.43 -21.66 -5.05
#